data_AF-A0A9Q0EX29-F1
#
_entry.id   AF-A0A9Q0EX29-F1
#
_cell.length_a   1.000
_cell.length_b   1.000
_cell.length_c   1.000
_cell.angle_alpha   90.00
_cell.angle_beta   90.00
_cell.angle_gamma   90.00
#
_symmetry.space_group_name_H-M   'P 1'
#
loop_
_entity.id
_entity.type
_entity.pdbx_description
1 polymer ?
#
loop_
_entity_poly.entity_id
_entity_poly.type
_entity_poly.pdbx_seq_one_letter_code
_entity_poly.pdbx_strand_id
1 'polypeptide(L)'
;MSFVEYSEKVQDGDVVIVYMGHESMMQLKVQAGGQTQTRYGAIRHSSDLIGLRYGSKVTCSKGGWVRVLHPTPELWTVSLPHRTQILYTTDIATITMMLELKPGAVVCESGSKQFYRVLELKPESFSPPSLSPVRRAAPHLVGIVPFRLPQETHSVPVVLLSNPNT
;
A
#
# COMPACT_ATOMS: atom_id res chain seq x y z
N MET A 1 -6.14 -1.19 -7.58
CA MET A 1 -4.71 -1.36 -7.23
C MET A 1 -4.49 -2.30 -6.05
N SER A 2 -3.50 -3.18 -6.15
CA SER A 2 -2.96 -3.96 -5.02
C SER A 2 -1.61 -3.35 -4.61
N PHE A 3 -1.26 -3.40 -3.32
CA PHE A 3 0.08 -3.02 -2.86
C PHE A 3 1.14 -4.02 -3.30
N VAL A 4 0.73 -5.18 -3.79
CA VAL A 4 1.58 -6.33 -4.07
C VAL A 4 2.25 -6.22 -5.43
N GLU A 5 1.56 -5.62 -6.41
CA GLU A 5 2.05 -5.53 -7.79
C GLU A 5 2.19 -4.08 -8.24
N TYR A 6 3.22 -3.81 -9.05
CA TYR A 6 3.44 -2.50 -9.62
C TYR A 6 2.69 -2.34 -10.94
N SER A 7 1.90 -1.26 -11.05
CA SER A 7 1.37 -0.78 -12.32
C SER A 7 2.21 0.38 -12.84
N GLU A 8 2.32 0.49 -14.17
CA GLU A 8 2.98 1.62 -14.83
C GLU A 8 2.10 2.88 -14.84
N LYS A 9 0.79 2.71 -14.99
CA LYS A 9 -0.19 3.79 -15.13
C LYS A 9 -1.30 3.70 -14.09
N VAL A 10 -1.80 4.86 -13.69
CA VAL A 10 -2.94 5.03 -12.80
C VAL A 10 -4.24 4.67 -13.52
N GLN A 11 -5.11 3.90 -12.87
CA GLN A 11 -6.42 3.53 -13.37
C GLN A 11 -7.54 4.00 -12.43
N ASP A 12 -8.78 3.92 -12.90
CA ASP A 12 -9.93 4.22 -12.06
C ASP A 12 -10.06 3.20 -10.92
N GLY A 13 -10.46 3.67 -9.73
CA GLY A 13 -10.55 2.85 -8.51
C GLY A 13 -9.23 2.59 -7.80
N ASP A 14 -8.09 3.05 -8.36
CA ASP A 14 -6.79 2.90 -7.73
C ASP A 14 -6.61 3.79 -6.50
N VAL A 15 -5.76 3.34 -5.58
CA VAL A 15 -5.29 4.17 -4.47
C VAL A 15 -3.90 4.65 -4.80
N VAL A 16 -3.68 5.96 -4.73
CA VAL A 16 -2.41 6.60 -5.04
C VAL A 16 -1.95 7.45 -3.87
N ILE A 17 -0.64 7.66 -3.77
CA ILE A 17 -0.06 8.59 -2.81
C ILE A 17 0.24 9.90 -3.52
N VAL A 18 -0.42 10.97 -3.11
CA VAL A 18 -0.12 12.32 -3.60
C VAL A 18 0.93 12.94 -2.70
N TYR A 19 2.13 13.12 -3.23
CA TYR A 19 3.26 13.72 -2.54
C TYR A 19 3.30 15.24 -2.79
N MET A 20 3.12 16.02 -1.73
CA MET A 20 3.14 17.49 -1.73
C MET A 20 4.41 18.06 -1.06
N GLY A 21 5.11 17.25 -0.27
CA GLY A 21 6.35 17.57 0.45
C GLY A 21 6.69 16.45 1.44
N HIS A 22 7.84 16.57 2.11
CA HIS A 22 8.35 15.54 3.03
C HIS A 22 7.34 15.18 4.14
N GLU A 23 6.73 16.18 4.74
CA GLU A 23 5.74 16.02 5.82
C GLU A 23 4.29 16.07 5.31
N SER A 24 4.10 16.14 3.99
CA SER A 24 2.78 16.35 3.40
C SER A 24 2.57 15.36 2.27
N MET A 25 1.95 14.24 2.64
CA MET A 25 1.50 13.20 1.73
C MET A 25 0.03 12.90 2.03
N MET A 26 -0.71 12.50 1.01
CA MET A 26 -2.09 12.07 1.21
C MET A 26 -2.44 10.84 0.37
N GLN A 27 -3.31 10.02 0.93
CA GLN A 27 -3.90 8.88 0.25
C GLN A 27 -5.10 9.36 -0.56
N LEU A 28 -5.15 9.03 -1.84
CA LEU A 28 -6.22 9.44 -2.74
C LEU A 28 -6.77 8.20 -3.43
N LYS A 29 -8.08 7.95 -3.30
CA LYS A 29 -8.79 6.97 -4.13
C LYS A 29 -9.21 7.66 -5.43
N VAL A 30 -8.66 7.18 -6.54
CA VAL A 30 -8.95 7.67 -7.89
C VAL A 30 -10.35 7.23 -8.25
N GLN A 31 -11.13 8.17 -8.75
CA GLN A 31 -12.54 7.98 -9.14
C GLN A 31 -12.80 8.84 -10.36
N ALA A 32 -13.23 8.24 -11.46
CA ALA A 32 -13.62 8.96 -12.67
C ALA A 32 -14.71 10.00 -12.35
N GLY A 33 -14.52 11.24 -12.81
CA GLY A 33 -15.37 12.39 -12.51
C GLY A 33 -15.11 13.04 -11.15
N GLY A 34 -14.28 12.42 -10.30
CA GLY A 34 -13.89 12.95 -9.01
C GLY A 34 -12.87 14.08 -9.10
N GLN A 35 -12.81 14.87 -8.03
CA GLN A 35 -11.81 15.91 -7.83
C GLN A 35 -11.33 15.90 -6.38
N THR A 36 -10.04 16.08 -6.18
CA THR A 36 -9.45 16.21 -4.84
C THR A 36 -8.83 17.59 -4.67
N GLN A 37 -9.12 18.21 -3.52
CA GLN A 37 -8.55 19.50 -3.16
C GLN A 37 -7.24 19.32 -2.41
N THR A 38 -6.21 20.03 -2.86
CA THR A 38 -4.91 20.13 -2.18
C THR A 38 -4.61 21.58 -1.84
N ARG A 39 -3.56 21.82 -1.05
CA ARG A 39 -3.07 23.19 -0.78
C ARG A 39 -2.65 23.93 -2.06
N TYR A 40 -2.26 23.20 -3.09
CA TYR A 40 -1.84 23.73 -4.39
C TYR A 40 -2.98 23.87 -5.41
N GLY A 41 -4.21 23.54 -5.01
CA GLY A 41 -5.39 23.60 -5.88
C GLY A 41 -6.04 22.24 -6.11
N ALA A 42 -6.98 22.24 -7.05
CA ALA A 42 -7.74 21.06 -7.45
C ALA A 42 -6.92 20.12 -8.33
N ILE A 43 -7.11 18.83 -8.13
CA ILE A 43 -6.65 17.76 -9.03
C ILE A 43 -7.89 17.04 -9.56
N ARG A 44 -8.10 17.05 -10.88
CA ARG A 44 -9.22 16.35 -11.53
C ARG A 44 -8.80 14.93 -11.85
N HIS A 45 -9.51 13.95 -11.33
CA HIS A 45 -9.08 12.55 -11.44
C HIS A 45 -9.10 12.06 -12.89
N SER A 46 -10.15 12.42 -13.64
CA SER A 46 -10.31 11.96 -15.03
C SER A 46 -9.23 12.47 -15.98
N SER A 47 -8.84 13.74 -15.89
CA SER A 47 -7.90 14.36 -16.83
C SER A 47 -6.46 14.32 -16.33
N ASP A 48 -6.26 14.45 -15.01
CA ASP A 48 -4.94 14.73 -14.45
C ASP A 48 -4.28 13.48 -13.84
N LEU A 49 -5.07 12.45 -13.51
CA LEU A 49 -4.58 11.23 -12.86
C LEU A 49 -4.73 10.00 -13.73
N ILE A 50 -5.94 9.69 -14.23
CA ILE A 50 -6.19 8.45 -14.96
C ILE A 50 -5.36 8.41 -16.25
N GLY A 51 -4.63 7.31 -16.45
CA GLY A 51 -3.72 7.12 -17.58
C GLY A 51 -2.32 7.73 -17.39
N LEU A 52 -2.12 8.53 -16.34
CA LEU A 52 -0.81 9.08 -16.00
C LEU A 52 0.13 7.98 -15.49
N ARG A 53 1.42 8.09 -15.83
CA ARG A 53 2.45 7.21 -15.26
C ARG A 53 2.70 7.54 -13.79
N TYR A 54 2.87 6.53 -12.94
CA TYR A 54 3.35 6.76 -11.57
C TYR A 54 4.71 7.45 -11.56
N GLY A 55 4.94 8.30 -10.56
CA GLY A 55 6.11 9.18 -10.42
C GLY A 55 5.99 10.53 -11.13
N SER A 56 4.98 10.71 -11.98
CA SER A 56 4.80 11.93 -12.78
C SER A 56 4.42 13.15 -11.93
N LYS A 57 4.80 14.33 -12.43
CA LYS A 57 4.41 15.63 -11.88
C LYS A 57 3.03 16.01 -12.41
N VAL A 58 2.12 16.39 -11.51
CA VAL A 58 0.77 16.89 -11.84
C VAL A 58 0.67 18.33 -11.40
N THR A 59 0.28 19.21 -12.32
CA THR A 59 0.04 20.63 -12.04
C THR A 59 -1.40 20.79 -11.53
N CYS A 60 -1.56 21.44 -10.39
CA CYS A 60 -2.85 21.73 -9.78
C CYS A 60 -3.41 23.07 -10.27
N SER A 61 -4.71 23.31 -10.05
CA SER A 61 -5.39 24.51 -10.58
C SER A 61 -4.84 25.87 -10.11
N LYS A 62 -4.15 25.96 -8.96
CA LYS A 62 -3.55 27.23 -8.47
C LYS A 62 -2.09 27.41 -8.91
N GLY A 63 -1.61 26.62 -9.88
CA GLY A 63 -0.25 26.71 -10.43
C GLY A 63 0.84 25.96 -9.64
N GLY A 64 0.53 25.45 -8.45
CA GLY A 64 1.41 24.52 -7.74
C GLY A 64 1.38 23.12 -8.34
N TRP A 65 2.21 22.21 -7.84
CA TRP A 65 2.31 20.86 -8.37
C TRP A 65 2.50 19.81 -7.29
N VAL A 66 2.17 18.57 -7.63
CA VAL A 66 2.34 17.39 -6.79
C VAL A 66 2.98 16.25 -7.59
N ARG A 67 3.44 15.21 -6.90
CA ARG A 67 3.82 13.94 -7.53
C ARG A 67 2.83 12.86 -7.17
N VAL A 68 2.47 12.03 -8.15
CA VAL A 68 1.60 10.87 -7.93
C VAL A 68 2.47 9.64 -7.82
N LEU A 69 2.50 9.02 -6.66
CA LEU A 69 3.36 7.88 -6.35
C LEU A 69 2.54 6.60 -6.23
N HIS A 70 3.17 5.48 -6.58
CA HIS A 70 2.62 4.16 -6.36
C HIS A 70 2.49 3.94 -4.85
N PRO A 71 1.38 3.36 -4.34
CA PRO A 71 1.28 3.02 -2.94
C PRO A 71 2.34 1.97 -2.57
N THR A 72 3.11 2.24 -1.53
CA THR A 72 3.97 1.25 -0.87
C THR A 72 3.67 1.24 0.63
N PRO A 73 3.94 0.16 1.36
CA PRO A 73 3.73 0.09 2.81
C PRO A 73 4.42 1.23 3.57
N GLU A 74 5.61 1.64 3.14
CA GLU A 74 6.37 2.73 3.76
C GLU A 74 5.68 4.07 3.54
N LEU A 75 5.30 4.37 2.29
CA LEU A 75 4.57 5.60 1.94
C LEU A 75 3.18 5.63 2.56
N TRP A 76 2.54 4.48 2.70
CA TRP A 76 1.26 4.35 3.36
C TRP A 76 1.37 4.66 4.84
N THR A 77 2.36 4.08 5.52
CA THR A 77 2.59 4.27 6.96
C THR A 77 2.76 5.75 7.30
N VAL A 78 3.50 6.52 6.50
CA VAL A 78 3.71 7.95 6.73
C VAL A 78 2.54 8.84 6.31
N SER A 79 1.64 8.35 5.45
CA SER A 79 0.48 9.12 4.95
C SER A 79 -0.82 8.84 5.71
N LEU A 80 -0.81 7.89 6.64
CA LEU A 80 -1.98 7.54 7.45
C LEU A 80 -2.31 8.68 8.43
N PRO A 81 -3.61 8.96 8.66
CA PRO A 81 -4.01 9.84 9.74
C PRO A 81 -3.72 9.18 11.09
N HIS A 82 -2.90 9.83 11.93
CA HIS A 82 -2.56 9.37 13.27
C HIS A 82 -3.77 9.42 14.21
N ARG A 83 -4.53 8.32 14.29
CA ARG A 83 -5.63 8.15 15.25
C ARG A 83 -5.26 7.28 16.44
N THR A 84 -4.24 6.44 16.28
CA THR A 84 -3.70 5.52 17.27
C THR A 84 -2.18 5.51 17.17
N GLN A 85 -1.51 4.92 18.17
CA GLN A 85 -0.10 4.60 18.02
C GLN A 85 0.08 3.58 16.89
N ILE A 86 1.04 3.83 16.01
CA ILE A 86 1.44 2.93 14.92
C ILE A 86 2.94 2.64 15.05
N LEU A 87 3.36 1.50 14.51
CA LEU A 87 4.78 1.22 14.27
C LEU A 87 5.21 1.91 12.98
N TYR A 88 6.47 2.36 12.96
CA TYR A 88 7.07 2.96 11.77
C TYR A 88 8.00 1.97 11.08
N THR A 89 8.44 2.33 9.87
CA THR A 89 9.25 1.48 8.98
C THR A 89 10.45 0.83 9.69
N THR A 90 11.13 1.53 10.59
CA THR A 90 12.29 0.98 11.32
C THR A 90 11.92 -0.21 12.20
N ASP A 91 10.87 -0.09 13.00
CA ASP A 91 10.41 -1.16 13.89
C ASP A 91 9.83 -2.31 13.07
N ILE A 92 9.03 -1.98 12.04
CA ILE A 92 8.45 -2.97 11.12
C ILE A 92 9.55 -3.78 10.42
N ALA A 93 10.60 -3.12 9.91
CA ALA A 93 11.71 -3.79 9.25
C ALA A 93 12.46 -4.71 10.23
N THR A 94 12.68 -4.25 11.46
CA THR A 94 13.36 -5.05 12.50
C THR A 94 12.54 -6.27 12.88
N ILE A 95 11.23 -6.11 13.11
CA ILE A 95 10.31 -7.23 13.40
C ILE A 95 10.26 -8.21 12.22
N THR A 96 10.15 -7.70 10.99
CA THR A 96 10.12 -8.52 9.77
C THR A 96 11.39 -9.36 9.63
N MET A 97 12.53 -8.76 9.91
CA MET A 97 13.83 -9.43 9.87
C MET A 97 13.96 -10.48 10.99
N MET A 98 13.62 -10.12 12.23
CA MET A 98 13.76 -11.02 13.39
C MET A 98 12.80 -12.20 13.36
N LEU A 99 11.62 -12.05 12.74
CA LEU A 99 10.64 -13.12 12.55
C LEU A 99 10.85 -13.91 11.25
N GLU A 100 11.89 -13.58 10.48
CA GLU A 100 12.23 -14.23 9.20
C GLU A 100 11.04 -14.31 8.23
N LEU A 101 10.22 -13.24 8.18
CA LEU A 101 9.02 -13.22 7.36
C LEU A 101 9.38 -13.32 5.87
N LYS A 102 8.72 -14.25 5.18
CA LYS A 102 8.94 -14.54 3.76
C LYS A 102 7.63 -14.97 3.09
N PRO A 103 7.56 -14.97 1.74
CA PRO A 103 6.45 -15.55 1.02
C PRO A 103 6.06 -16.94 1.54
N GLY A 104 4.79 -17.13 1.86
CA GLY A 104 4.24 -18.36 2.45
C GLY A 104 4.26 -18.42 3.99
N ALA A 105 4.82 -17.44 4.70
CA ALA A 105 4.77 -17.39 6.16
C ALA A 105 3.34 -17.16 6.67
N VAL A 106 2.95 -17.90 7.71
CA VAL A 106 1.68 -17.69 8.43
C VAL A 106 1.99 -16.92 9.71
N VAL A 107 1.36 -15.75 9.87
CA VAL A 107 1.63 -14.82 10.98
C VAL A 107 0.35 -14.58 11.78
N CYS A 108 0.45 -14.64 13.10
CA CYS A 108 -0.63 -14.26 14.02
C CYS A 108 -0.35 -12.86 14.57
N GLU A 109 -1.23 -11.91 14.27
CA GLU A 109 -1.20 -10.54 14.84
C GLU A 109 -2.36 -10.38 15.83
N SER A 110 -2.13 -9.67 16.94
CA SER A 110 -3.19 -9.27 17.86
C SER A 110 -3.01 -7.82 18.31
N GLY A 111 -4.02 -6.99 18.04
CA GLY A 111 -4.01 -5.55 18.36
C GLY A 111 -4.99 -4.70 17.54
N SER A 112 -6.01 -5.31 16.94
CA SER A 112 -6.73 -4.70 15.82
C SER A 112 -7.78 -3.67 16.24
N LYS A 113 -7.48 -2.37 16.07
CA LYS A 113 -8.50 -1.42 15.57
C LYS A 113 -8.50 -1.31 14.04
N GLN A 114 -7.51 -1.89 13.36
CA GLN A 114 -7.50 -2.17 11.93
C GLN A 114 -6.93 -3.59 11.79
N PHE A 115 -7.75 -4.53 11.31
CA PHE A 115 -7.26 -5.86 10.96
C PHE A 115 -6.44 -5.75 9.67
N TYR A 116 -5.18 -6.15 9.74
CA TYR A 116 -4.36 -6.41 8.56
C TYR A 116 -4.34 -7.93 8.37
N ARG A 117 -4.99 -8.43 7.31
CA ARG A 117 -4.80 -9.83 6.91
C ARG A 117 -3.53 -9.85 6.06
N VAL A 118 -2.47 -10.50 6.55
CA VAL A 118 -1.33 -10.87 5.72
C VAL A 118 -1.89 -11.77 4.62
N LEU A 119 -1.88 -11.28 3.37
CA LEU A 119 -2.20 -12.10 2.22
C LEU A 119 -1.20 -13.24 2.21
N GLU A 120 -1.71 -14.46 2.12
CA GLU A 120 -0.93 -15.62 1.71
C GLU A 120 -0.18 -15.22 0.44
N LEU A 121 1.13 -14.98 0.58
CA LEU A 121 1.99 -14.69 -0.55
C LEU A 121 2.01 -15.97 -1.37
N LYS A 122 1.15 -16.02 -2.39
CA LYS A 122 0.94 -17.20 -3.22
C LYS A 122 2.30 -17.71 -3.69
N PRO A 123 2.59 -19.01 -3.51
CA PRO A 123 3.69 -19.62 -4.22
C PRO A 123 3.32 -19.61 -5.71
N GLU A 124 3.91 -18.71 -6.49
CA GLU A 124 3.85 -18.79 -7.95
C GLU A 124 4.51 -20.11 -8.37
N SER A 125 3.71 -21.01 -8.94
CA SER A 125 4.17 -22.25 -9.54
C SER A 125 5.21 -21.96 -10.61
N PHE A 126 6.43 -22.43 -10.37
CA PHE A 126 7.53 -22.37 -11.33
C PHE A 126 7.17 -23.13 -12.60
N SER A 127 6.91 -22.42 -13.70
CA SER A 127 6.97 -22.98 -15.06
C SER A 127 8.03 -22.21 -15.85
N PRO A 128 8.89 -22.89 -16.63
CA PRO A 128 10.03 -22.23 -17.29
C PRO A 128 9.54 -21.27 -18.40
N PRO A 129 10.16 -20.08 -18.53
CA PRO A 129 9.64 -19.04 -19.41
C PRO A 129 9.96 -19.30 -20.89
N SER A 130 8.93 -19.20 -21.75
CA SER A 130 9.11 -18.90 -23.17
C SER A 130 9.42 -17.42 -23.37
N LEU A 131 10.47 -17.12 -24.14
CA LEU A 131 11.03 -15.79 -24.41
C LEU A 131 9.98 -14.72 -24.78
N SER A 132 9.77 -13.74 -23.91
CA SER A 132 9.17 -12.44 -24.21
C SER A 132 9.75 -11.37 -23.25
N PRO A 133 9.69 -10.06 -23.58
CA PRO A 133 10.59 -9.06 -23.01
C PRO A 133 10.39 -8.84 -21.51
N VAL A 134 11.52 -8.80 -20.81
CA VAL A 134 11.70 -8.73 -19.35
C VAL A 134 10.83 -7.65 -18.70
N ARG A 135 9.70 -8.05 -18.11
CA ARG A 135 9.10 -7.32 -16.99
C ARG A 135 10.05 -7.48 -15.80
N ARG A 136 10.63 -6.38 -15.31
CA ARG A 136 11.40 -6.41 -14.06
C ARG A 136 10.44 -6.76 -12.91
N ALA A 137 10.62 -7.94 -12.34
CA ALA A 137 9.98 -8.31 -11.08
C ALA A 137 10.43 -7.33 -10.00
N ALA A 138 9.46 -6.80 -9.23
CA ALA A 138 9.78 -5.99 -8.07
C ALA A 138 10.32 -6.88 -6.94
N PRO A 139 11.28 -6.39 -6.14
CA PRO A 139 11.75 -7.11 -4.97
C PRO A 139 10.56 -7.41 -4.03
N HIS A 140 10.56 -8.63 -3.49
CA HIS A 140 9.52 -9.20 -2.63
C HIS A 140 9.08 -8.23 -1.53
N LEU A 141 7.94 -7.57 -1.74
CA LEU A 141 7.41 -6.57 -0.84
C LEU A 141 6.63 -7.27 0.28
N VAL A 142 7.25 -7.39 1.46
CA VAL A 142 6.55 -7.73 2.70
C VAL A 142 5.86 -6.45 3.18
N GLY A 143 4.58 -6.31 2.81
CA GLY A 143 3.77 -5.15 3.14
C GLY A 143 2.55 -5.52 3.96
N ILE A 144 2.40 -4.91 5.13
CA ILE A 144 1.19 -4.99 5.94
C ILE A 144 0.17 -3.99 5.36
N VAL A 145 -0.89 -4.47 4.69
CA VAL A 145 -1.87 -3.66 3.95
C VAL A 145 -3.24 -3.70 4.62
N PRO A 146 -3.93 -2.57 4.88
CA PRO A 146 -5.17 -2.60 5.65
C PRO A 146 -6.31 -3.19 4.80
N PHE A 147 -6.97 -4.22 5.33
CA PHE A 147 -8.18 -4.80 4.75
C PHE A 147 -9.37 -4.47 5.65
N ARG A 148 -10.37 -3.74 5.11
CA ARG A 148 -11.57 -3.38 5.87
C ARG A 148 -12.59 -4.53 5.79
N LEU A 149 -12.68 -5.35 6.83
CA LEU A 149 -13.82 -6.25 7.03
C LEU A 149 -15.05 -5.46 7.53
N PRO A 150 -16.28 -5.91 7.21
CA PRO A 150 -17.51 -5.35 7.76
C PRO A 150 -17.48 -5.46 9.29
N GLN A 151 -17.89 -4.38 9.96
CA GLN A 151 -17.91 -4.23 11.41
C GLN A 151 -18.80 -5.30 12.05
N GLU A 152 -18.26 -6.18 12.88
CA GLU A 152 -19.01 -6.86 13.95
C GLU A 152 -18.02 -7.50 14.96
N THR A 153 -18.29 -7.25 16.25
CA THR A 153 -17.86 -7.98 17.46
C THR A 153 -16.55 -7.70 18.22
N HIS A 154 -16.78 -7.21 19.46
CA HIS A 154 -16.23 -7.50 20.79
C HIS A 154 -14.93 -8.31 21.00
N SER A 155 -14.22 -7.87 22.05
CA SER A 155 -12.98 -8.35 22.65
C SER A 155 -12.86 -9.87 22.85
N VAL A 156 -11.76 -10.46 22.37
CA VAL A 156 -11.32 -11.84 22.71
C VAL A 156 -9.79 -11.84 22.90
N PRO A 157 -9.24 -12.51 23.93
CA PRO A 157 -7.80 -12.50 24.25
C PRO A 157 -6.92 -13.36 23.33
N VAL A 158 -5.63 -12.98 23.32
CA VAL A 158 -4.50 -13.57 22.56
C VAL A 158 -4.30 -15.06 22.85
N VAL A 159 -4.21 -15.89 21.81
CA VAL A 159 -3.62 -17.23 21.87
C VAL A 159 -2.50 -17.30 20.82
N LEU A 160 -1.25 -17.35 21.29
CA LEU A 160 -0.08 -17.67 20.47
C LEU A 160 0.01 -19.20 20.38
N LEU A 161 -0.37 -19.78 19.24
CA LEU A 161 0.05 -21.13 18.88
C LEU A 161 1.23 -21.03 17.93
N SER A 162 2.43 -21.20 18.49
CA SER A 162 3.56 -21.75 17.75
C SER A 162 3.18 -23.18 17.37
N ASN A 163 3.18 -23.51 16.09
CA ASN A 163 3.08 -24.92 15.67
C ASN A 163 4.45 -25.58 15.93
N PRO A 164 4.52 -26.62 16.78
CA PRO A 164 5.77 -27.25 17.21
C PRO A 164 6.31 -28.31 16.24
N ASN A 165 5.97 -28.26 14.94
CA ASN A 165 6.47 -29.26 13.98
C ASN A 165 7.54 -28.69 13.05
N THR A 166 8.78 -29.12 13.36
CA THR A 166 9.86 -29.56 12.43
C THR A 166 10.38 -28.60 11.38
#